data_AF-A0AAU8IIK4-F1
#
_entry.id   AF-A0AAU8IIK4-F1
#
_cell.length_a   1.000
_cell.length_b   1.000
_cell.length_c   1.000
_cell.angle_alpha   90.00
_cell.angle_beta   90.00
_cell.angle_gamma   90.00
#
_symmetry.space_group_name_H-M   'P 1'
#
loop_
_entity.id
_entity.type
_entity.pdbx_description
1 polymer ?
#
loop_
_entity_poly.entity_id
_entity_poly.type
_entity_poly.pdbx_seq_one_letter_code
_entity_poly.pdbx_strand_id
1 'polypeptide(L)'
;MRPSDITDRTKLTSDFLREYDLNQALLYFYDHIGVWHETPVAPSNLDEEQLMEGYWFGRDHFLHAFRGDDHSEMRYLFCSDDDDTSGFTKDRGFMIRNSRFGKTLHTRYYYEADNDGQYTVVYARPLRIDK
;
A
#
# COMPACT_ATOMS: atom_id res chain seq x y z
N MET A 1 -5.84 -3.86 12.59
CA MET A 1 -6.25 -2.75 11.70
C MET A 1 -7.52 -3.18 10.98
N ARG A 2 -8.67 -2.54 11.22
CA ARG A 2 -9.80 -2.72 10.29
C ARG A 2 -9.57 -1.69 9.18
N PRO A 3 -9.49 -2.10 7.91
CA PRO A 3 -9.56 -1.14 6.81
C PRO A 3 -10.86 -0.36 7.01
N SER A 4 -10.78 0.94 7.27
CA SER A 4 -11.94 1.79 7.05
C SER A 4 -12.07 1.86 5.53
N ASP A 5 -13.10 1.19 5.00
CA ASP A 5 -13.44 1.28 3.58
C ASP A 5 -13.77 2.74 3.29
N ILE A 6 -12.83 3.46 2.66
CA ILE A 6 -13.08 4.80 2.17
C ILE A 6 -13.01 4.73 0.65
N THR A 7 -14.14 4.33 0.07
CA THR A 7 -14.41 4.23 -1.36
C THR A 7 -14.57 5.61 -2.00
N ASP A 8 -13.57 6.48 -1.89
CA ASP A 8 -13.62 7.80 -2.52
C ASP A 8 -12.43 8.02 -3.46
N ARG A 9 -12.76 8.22 -4.74
CA ARG A 9 -11.84 8.53 -5.84
C ARG A 9 -11.12 9.86 -5.62
N THR A 10 -11.65 10.75 -4.78
CA THR A 10 -11.02 12.05 -4.44
C THR A 10 -9.61 11.92 -3.86
N LYS A 11 -9.21 10.72 -3.42
CA LYS A 11 -7.92 10.46 -2.79
C LYS A 11 -6.74 10.35 -3.76
N LEU A 12 -6.95 10.11 -5.07
CA LEU A 12 -5.83 10.01 -6.01
C LEU A 12 -5.52 11.36 -6.68
N THR A 13 -5.17 12.37 -5.88
CA THR A 13 -4.71 13.67 -6.39
C THR A 13 -3.24 13.88 -6.06
N SER A 14 -2.53 14.67 -6.87
CA SER A 14 -1.13 15.00 -6.60
C SER A 14 -0.95 15.70 -5.24
N ASP A 15 -1.93 16.50 -4.83
CA ASP A 15 -1.89 17.19 -3.54
C ASP A 15 -2.08 16.20 -2.37
N PHE A 16 -3.02 15.25 -2.48
CA PHE A 16 -3.18 14.18 -1.49
C PHE A 16 -1.91 13.33 -1.37
N LEU A 17 -1.33 12.89 -2.49
CA LEU A 17 -0.10 12.09 -2.46
C LEU A 17 1.06 12.83 -1.77
N ARG A 18 1.15 14.15 -1.95
CA ARG A 18 2.17 14.99 -1.29
C ARG A 18 1.89 15.20 0.19
N GLU A 19 0.63 15.44 0.56
CA GLU A 19 0.19 15.64 1.95
C GLU A 19 0.59 14.47 2.84
N TYR A 20 0.45 13.24 2.34
CA TYR A 20 0.71 12.01 3.09
C TYR A 20 2.06 11.34 2.78
N ASP A 21 2.97 12.04 2.08
CA ASP A 21 4.30 11.53 1.68
C ASP A 21 4.24 10.19 0.91
N LEU A 22 3.24 10.03 0.05
CA LEU A 22 3.05 8.87 -0.82
C LEU A 22 3.89 9.02 -2.09
N ASN A 23 5.21 9.02 -1.90
CA ASN A 23 6.19 9.37 -2.93
C ASN A 23 6.68 8.17 -3.77
N GLN A 24 6.39 6.94 -3.35
CA GLN A 24 6.71 5.72 -4.09
C GLN A 24 5.44 5.03 -4.57
N ALA A 25 5.55 4.28 -5.67
CA ALA A 25 4.44 3.48 -6.15
C ALA A 25 4.84 2.19 -6.87
N LEU A 26 3.96 1.19 -6.75
CA LEU A 26 3.92 -0.02 -7.56
C LEU A 26 2.57 -0.07 -8.27
N LEU A 27 2.58 0.06 -9.59
CA LEU A 27 1.36 0.10 -10.41
C LEU A 27 1.34 -1.10 -11.35
N TYR A 28 0.26 -1.87 -11.29
CA TYR A 28 0.03 -3.04 -12.11
C TYR A 28 -1.02 -2.69 -13.17
N PHE A 29 -0.57 -2.60 -14.41
CA PHE A 29 -1.42 -2.45 -15.57
C PHE A 29 -1.61 -3.82 -16.23
N TYR A 30 -2.61 -3.94 -17.12
CA TYR A 30 -2.82 -5.19 -17.87
C TYR A 30 -1.60 -5.64 -18.68
N ASP A 31 -0.80 -4.70 -19.18
CA ASP A 31 0.30 -4.94 -20.11
C ASP A 31 1.70 -4.73 -19.50
N HIS A 32 1.81 -4.04 -18.37
CA HIS A 32 3.10 -3.77 -17.73
C HIS A 32 3.00 -3.50 -16.22
N ILE A 33 4.16 -3.45 -15.58
CA ILE A 33 4.31 -3.01 -14.18
C ILE A 33 5.14 -1.73 -14.17
N GLY A 34 4.62 -0.68 -13.55
CA GLY A 34 5.33 0.56 -13.31
C GLY A 34 5.84 0.65 -11.87
N VAL A 35 7.07 1.13 -11.70
CA VAL A 35 7.75 1.27 -10.41
C VAL A 35 8.28 2.70 -10.24
N TRP A 36 7.87 3.37 -9.17
CA TRP A 36 8.31 4.72 -8.83
C TRP A 36 9.01 4.72 -7.47
N HIS A 37 10.25 5.20 -7.44
CA HIS A 37 11.11 5.10 -6.26
C HIS A 37 11.06 6.30 -5.31
N GLU A 38 10.86 7.54 -5.80
CA GLU A 38 10.77 8.74 -4.92
C GLU A 38 10.56 10.05 -5.71
N THR A 39 11.26 10.20 -6.84
CA THR A 39 11.26 11.45 -7.62
C THR A 39 11.27 11.15 -9.11
N PRO A 40 10.30 11.68 -9.90
CA PRO A 40 9.21 12.59 -9.49
C PRO A 40 8.16 11.92 -8.57
N VAL A 41 7.31 12.74 -7.93
CA VAL A 41 6.14 12.26 -7.16
C VAL A 41 5.40 11.21 -7.98
N ALA A 42 5.01 10.11 -7.34
CA ALA A 42 4.27 9.04 -7.97
C ALA A 42 3.05 9.58 -8.74
N PRO A 43 2.74 9.03 -9.92
CA PRO A 43 1.71 9.58 -10.79
C PRO A 43 0.34 9.46 -10.12
N SER A 44 -0.46 10.53 -10.22
CA SER A 44 -1.85 10.56 -9.76
C SER A 44 -2.86 10.56 -10.91
N ASN A 45 -2.43 10.89 -12.13
CA ASN A 45 -3.27 10.86 -13.33
C ASN A 45 -2.93 9.60 -14.14
N LEU A 46 -3.71 8.54 -13.92
CA LEU A 46 -3.50 7.24 -14.55
C LEU A 46 -4.66 6.91 -15.48
N ASP A 47 -4.35 6.10 -16.49
CA ASP A 47 -5.38 5.40 -17.26
C ASP A 47 -6.00 4.31 -16.37
N GLU A 48 -7.09 4.65 -15.70
CA GLU A 48 -7.80 3.73 -14.81
C GLU A 48 -8.32 2.49 -15.56
N GLU A 49 -8.63 2.58 -16.86
CA GLU A 49 -9.08 1.42 -17.64
C GLU A 49 -7.99 0.35 -17.75
N GLN A 50 -6.72 0.78 -17.81
CA GLN A 50 -5.57 -0.12 -17.85
C GLN A 50 -5.08 -0.55 -16.46
N LEU A 51 -5.34 0.26 -15.43
CA LEU A 51 -4.90 -0.04 -14.07
C LEU A 51 -5.72 -1.19 -13.47
N MET A 52 -5.02 -2.25 -13.08
CA MET A 52 -5.58 -3.38 -12.33
C MET A 52 -5.48 -3.13 -10.82
N GLU A 53 -4.30 -2.71 -10.38
CA GLU A 53 -3.96 -2.53 -8.97
C GLU A 53 -2.84 -1.50 -8.82
N GLY A 54 -2.89 -0.66 -7.80
CA GLY A 54 -1.93 0.41 -7.58
C GLY A 54 -1.66 0.62 -6.11
N TYR A 55 -0.39 0.60 -5.72
CA TYR A 55 0.05 0.91 -4.38
C TYR A 55 0.85 2.19 -4.42
N TRP A 56 0.43 3.19 -3.66
CA TRP A 56 1.24 4.34 -3.30
C TRP A 56 1.56 4.25 -1.82
N PHE A 57 2.80 4.49 -1.45
CA PHE A 57 3.22 4.28 -0.08
C PHE A 57 4.36 5.20 0.31
N GLY A 58 4.34 5.55 1.59
CA GLY A 58 5.39 6.26 2.29
C GLY A 58 5.71 5.52 3.58
N ARG A 59 6.41 6.22 4.48
CA ARG A 59 6.84 5.64 5.76
C ARG A 59 5.66 5.19 6.64
N ASP A 60 4.65 6.03 6.71
CA ASP A 60 3.56 5.92 7.69
C ASP A 60 2.18 5.77 7.01
N HIS A 61 2.06 6.15 5.74
CA HIS A 61 0.82 6.11 4.97
C HIS A 61 0.90 5.13 3.81
N PHE A 62 -0.25 4.55 3.44
CA PHE A 62 -0.41 3.87 2.16
C PHE A 62 -1.77 4.16 1.54
N LEU A 63 -1.81 4.15 0.21
CA LEU A 63 -3.00 4.15 -0.62
C LEU A 63 -2.95 2.93 -1.53
N HIS A 64 -3.99 2.10 -1.49
CA HIS A 64 -4.16 0.96 -2.36
C HIS A 64 -5.38 1.18 -3.24
N ALA A 65 -5.19 1.27 -4.54
CA ALA A 65 -6.25 1.28 -5.53
C ALA A 65 -6.36 -0.12 -6.15
N PHE A 66 -7.55 -0.70 -6.20
CA PHE A 66 -7.76 -2.03 -6.75
C PHE A 66 -9.16 -2.17 -7.34
N ARG A 67 -9.31 -3.07 -8.31
CA ARG A 67 -10.62 -3.48 -8.80
C ARG A 67 -11.23 -4.55 -7.90
N GLY A 68 -12.51 -4.40 -7.56
CA GLY A 68 -13.28 -5.48 -6.92
C GLY A 68 -13.52 -6.65 -7.87
N ASP A 69 -14.15 -7.72 -7.36
CA ASP A 69 -14.40 -8.96 -8.10
C ASP A 69 -15.22 -8.77 -9.40
N ASP A 70 -16.04 -7.73 -9.46
CA ASP A 70 -16.85 -7.39 -10.63
C ASP A 70 -16.08 -6.58 -11.69
N HIS A 71 -14.82 -6.21 -11.40
CA HIS A 71 -13.93 -5.39 -12.21
C HIS A 71 -14.52 -4.05 -12.68
N SER A 72 -15.67 -3.64 -12.13
CA SER A 72 -16.48 -2.56 -12.68
C SER A 72 -15.94 -1.19 -12.29
N GLU A 73 -15.48 -1.06 -11.05
CA GLU A 73 -15.04 0.20 -10.47
C GLU A 73 -13.74 0.06 -9.68
N MET A 74 -12.92 1.11 -9.74
CA MET A 74 -11.73 1.23 -8.90
C MET A 74 -12.15 1.58 -7.48
N ARG A 75 -11.67 0.79 -6.52
CA ARG A 75 -11.80 1.02 -5.09
C ARG A 75 -10.49 1.54 -4.56
N TYR A 76 -10.58 2.38 -3.54
CA TYR A 76 -9.43 3.00 -2.90
C TYR A 76 -9.46 2.67 -1.41
N LEU A 77 -8.32 2.26 -0.88
CA LEU A 77 -8.11 2.03 0.54
C LEU A 77 -6.92 2.87 0.97
N PHE A 78 -7.16 3.83 1.86
CA PHE A 78 -6.10 4.63 2.46
C PHE A 78 -5.96 4.27 3.93
N CYS A 79 -4.74 4.08 4.40
CA CYS A 79 -4.49 3.93 5.83
C CYS A 79 -3.30 4.77 6.30
N SER A 80 -3.42 5.23 7.54
CA SER A 80 -2.37 5.89 8.30
C SER A 80 -2.02 5.04 9.53
N ASP A 81 -0.73 4.96 9.86
CA ASP A 81 -0.26 4.33 11.10
C ASP A 81 -0.43 5.24 12.34
N ASP A 82 -0.86 6.50 12.17
CA ASP A 82 -1.15 7.43 13.28
C ASP A 82 -2.52 7.20 13.92
N ASP A 83 -3.37 6.37 13.33
CA ASP A 83 -4.66 6.01 13.92
C ASP A 83 -4.47 5.15 15.19
N ASP A 84 -4.64 5.79 16.34
CA ASP A 84 -4.57 5.24 17.71
C ASP A 84 -5.67 4.19 18.02
N THR A 85 -6.37 3.70 16.99
CA THR A 85 -7.62 2.92 17.09
C THR A 85 -7.48 1.41 16.95
N SER A 86 -6.26 0.85 16.98
CA SER A 86 -6.16 -0.59 17.15
C SER A 86 -4.96 -0.96 17.99
N GLY A 87 -5.20 -1.70 19.08
CA GLY A 87 -4.20 -2.21 20.02
C GLY A 87 -3.22 -3.23 19.44
N PHE A 88 -2.89 -3.11 18.16
CA PHE A 88 -1.77 -3.78 17.53
C PHE A 88 -0.52 -2.98 17.87
N THR A 89 0.33 -3.56 18.70
CA THR A 89 1.65 -3.04 19.03
C THR A 89 2.35 -2.51 17.77
N LYS A 90 2.61 -1.19 17.74
CA LYS A 90 3.46 -0.47 16.78
C LYS A 90 4.87 -1.10 16.62
N ASP A 91 5.23 -2.06 17.46
CA ASP A 91 6.57 -2.64 17.63
C ASP A 91 6.92 -3.88 16.80
N ARG A 92 6.04 -4.42 15.94
CA ARG A 92 6.30 -5.74 15.29
C ARG A 92 6.20 -5.79 13.77
N GLY A 93 6.56 -4.69 13.11
CA GLY A 93 6.85 -4.73 11.66
C GLY A 93 8.21 -5.37 11.41
N PHE A 94 8.26 -6.65 11.05
CA PHE A 94 9.49 -7.27 10.55
C PHE A 94 9.62 -6.98 9.05
N MET A 95 10.79 -6.49 8.62
CA MET A 95 11.11 -6.40 7.20
C MET A 95 11.65 -7.75 6.74
N ILE A 96 10.94 -8.45 5.86
CA ILE A 96 11.45 -9.67 5.24
C ILE A 96 11.93 -9.32 3.83
N ARG A 97 13.24 -9.50 3.59
CA ARG A 97 13.88 -9.28 2.29
C ARG A 97 13.86 -10.60 1.50
N ASN A 98 13.10 -10.67 0.42
CA ASN A 98 13.14 -11.83 -0.47
C ASN A 98 14.37 -11.74 -1.39
N SER A 99 15.23 -12.76 -1.36
CA SER A 99 16.53 -12.76 -2.03
C SER A 99 16.47 -13.04 -3.53
N ARG A 100 15.32 -13.50 -4.06
CA ARG A 100 15.14 -13.89 -5.48
C ARG A 100 14.23 -12.97 -6.29
N PHE A 101 13.38 -12.19 -5.63
CA PHE A 101 12.51 -11.15 -6.20
C PHE A 101 12.51 -10.00 -5.17
N GLY A 102 12.92 -8.79 -5.53
CA GLY A 102 12.86 -7.66 -4.57
C GLY A 102 14.04 -7.53 -3.61
N LYS A 103 15.28 -7.42 -4.13
CA LYS A 103 16.39 -6.87 -3.33
C LYS A 103 16.15 -5.43 -2.86
N THR A 104 15.22 -4.76 -3.53
CA THR A 104 14.88 -3.35 -3.39
C THR A 104 13.56 -3.12 -2.65
N LEU A 105 12.54 -3.97 -2.84
CA LEU A 105 11.25 -3.82 -2.18
C LEU A 105 11.29 -4.34 -0.74
N HIS A 106 11.05 -3.45 0.21
CA HIS A 106 10.83 -3.74 1.61
C HIS A 106 9.32 -3.79 1.87
N THR A 107 8.87 -4.84 2.55
CA THR A 107 7.46 -5.05 2.91
C THR A 107 7.33 -5.02 4.43
N ARG A 108 6.30 -4.35 4.94
CA ARG A 108 5.91 -4.36 6.35
C ARG A 108 4.82 -5.42 6.54
N TYR A 109 5.03 -6.33 7.47
CA TYR A 109 4.07 -7.36 7.85
C TYR A 109 3.42 -7.01 9.19
N TYR A 110 2.12 -7.24 9.28
CA TYR A 110 1.31 -7.08 10.48
C TYR A 110 0.88 -8.45 10.96
N TYR A 111 1.01 -8.68 12.26
CA TYR A 111 0.77 -9.99 12.87
C TYR A 111 -0.34 -9.93 13.90
N GLU A 112 -1.11 -11.00 13.99
CA GLU A 112 -2.08 -11.24 15.06
C GLU A 112 -1.77 -12.58 15.72
N ALA A 113 -1.85 -12.62 17.05
CA ALA A 113 -1.75 -13.86 17.80
C ALA A 113 -3.11 -14.56 17.78
N ASP A 114 -3.12 -15.86 17.51
CA ASP A 114 -4.28 -16.69 17.77
C ASP A 114 -4.48 -16.94 19.27
N ASN A 115 -5.52 -17.69 19.62
CA ASN A 115 -5.88 -18.01 21.01
C ASN A 115 -4.77 -18.78 21.76
N ASP A 116 -3.85 -19.40 21.03
CA ASP A 116 -2.79 -20.25 21.57
C ASP A 116 -1.44 -19.50 21.60
N GLY A 117 -1.42 -18.23 21.17
CA GLY A 117 -0.25 -17.36 21.16
C GLY A 117 0.64 -17.50 19.92
N GLN A 118 0.21 -18.26 18.91
CA GLN A 118 0.91 -18.36 17.62
C GLN A 118 0.57 -17.14 16.75
N TYR A 119 1.60 -16.54 16.15
CA TYR A 119 1.44 -15.36 15.32
C TYR A 119 1.22 -15.73 13.86
N THR A 120 0.23 -15.11 13.24
CA THR A 120 -0.06 -15.20 11.80
C THR A 120 0.05 -13.83 11.16
N VAL A 121 0.48 -13.78 9.90
CA VAL A 121 0.45 -12.54 9.11
C VAL A 121 -1.00 -12.29 8.72
N VAL A 122 -1.56 -11.19 9.20
CA VAL A 122 -2.93 -10.77 8.86
C VAL A 122 -2.95 -9.75 7.73
N TYR A 123 -1.84 -9.04 7.53
CA TYR A 123 -1.72 -8.03 6.49
C TYR A 123 -0.25 -7.78 6.13
N ALA A 124 0.00 -7.43 4.87
CA ALA A 124 1.32 -7.04 4.39
C ALA A 124 1.18 -5.84 3.44
N ARG A 125 2.09 -4.87 3.54
CA ARG A 125 2.12 -3.72 2.61
C ARG A 125 3.54 -3.37 2.17
N PRO A 126 3.72 -2.83 0.95
CA PRO A 126 4.97 -2.17 0.55
C PRO A 126 5.35 -1.04 1.53
N LEU A 127 6.63 -0.91 1.82
CA LEU A 127 7.17 0.12 2.71
C LEU A 127 8.16 1.04 1.98
N ARG A 128 9.07 0.47 1.20
CA ARG A 128 10.13 1.20 0.51
C ARG A 128 10.67 0.40 -0.65
N ILE A 129 11.11 1.05 -1.71
CA ILE A 129 11.83 0.48 -2.84
C ILE A 129 13.21 1.15 -2.93
N ASP A 130 14.26 0.40 -2.61
CA ASP A 130 15.65 0.85 -2.80
C ASP A 130 15.99 0.92 -4.31
N LYS A 131 17.01 1.71 -4.67
CA LYS A 131 17.56 1.72 -6.02
C LYS A 131 18.58 0.61 -6.23
#